data_AF-A0A8R7TQR1-F1
#
_entry.id   AF-A0A8R7TQR1-F1
#
_cell.length_a   1.000
_cell.length_b   1.000
_cell.length_c   1.000
_cell.angle_alpha   90.00
_cell.angle_beta   90.00
_cell.angle_gamma   90.00
#
_symmetry.space_group_name_H-M   'P 1'
#
loop_
_entity.id
_entity.type
_entity.pdbx_description
1 polymer ?
#
loop_
_entity_poly.entity_id
_entity_poly.type
_entity_poly.pdbx_seq_one_letter_code
_entity_poly.pdbx_strand_id
1 'polypeptide(L)'
;MAAAAAGISGIIAPDVLDCTICFGPLRPPVFQCVVGHVICSPCHGKLINKENCNTCSLPGGYNRCNALDKILESLHIPCANVTYGCTVKTHYHEVENHGKSCPHAPCFCPEPGCNFAGSTVALLAHLTGGHMWPSTELEYNVKLTLEVKAGVHVLHRRDRSPFFLVKFTPAPPPYGNAASVLCVDPDAAATTEK
;
A
#
# COMPACT_ATOMS: atom_id res chain seq x y z
N MET A 1 -13.85 -30.61 -5.63
CA MET A 1 -14.53 -29.39 -6.08
C MET A 1 -14.88 -28.58 -4.86
N ALA A 2 -14.20 -27.45 -4.61
CA ALA A 2 -14.58 -26.55 -3.52
C ALA A 2 -15.82 -25.77 -3.96
N ALA A 3 -16.88 -25.81 -3.16
CA ALA A 3 -18.07 -24.99 -3.39
C ALA A 3 -17.66 -23.52 -3.35
N ALA A 4 -18.01 -22.75 -4.40
CA ALA A 4 -17.90 -21.31 -4.35
C ALA A 4 -18.82 -20.82 -3.22
N ALA A 5 -18.24 -20.26 -2.15
CA ALA A 5 -19.02 -19.58 -1.13
C ALA A 5 -19.76 -18.41 -1.82
N ALA A 6 -21.09 -18.47 -1.85
CA ALA A 6 -21.91 -17.37 -2.32
C ALA A 6 -21.72 -16.20 -1.34
N GLY A 7 -20.85 -15.26 -1.69
CA GLY A 7 -20.62 -14.04 -0.93
C GLY A 7 -21.75 -13.05 -1.16
N ILE A 8 -22.16 -12.36 -0.10
CA ILE A 8 -23.05 -11.20 -0.21
C ILE A 8 -22.16 -10.00 -0.61
N SER A 9 -22.50 -9.32 -1.70
CA SER A 9 -21.84 -8.07 -2.09
C SER A 9 -22.72 -6.90 -1.66
N GLY A 10 -22.14 -5.93 -0.97
CA GLY A 10 -22.84 -4.75 -0.48
C GLY A 10 -21.87 -3.60 -0.24
N ILE A 11 -22.38 -2.38 -0.28
CA ILE A 11 -21.61 -1.17 0.02
C ILE A 11 -21.87 -0.82 1.48
N ILE A 12 -20.81 -0.76 2.28
CA ILE A 12 -20.84 -0.21 3.64
C ILE A 12 -20.14 1.13 3.58
N ALA A 13 -20.81 2.18 4.06
CA ALA A 13 -20.16 3.47 4.20
C ALA A 13 -19.04 3.37 5.26
N PRO A 14 -17.81 3.85 4.98
CA PRO A 14 -16.66 3.62 5.86
C PRO A 14 -16.86 4.11 7.31
N ASP A 15 -17.56 5.23 7.44
CA ASP A 15 -17.85 5.91 8.71
C ASP A 15 -18.84 5.16 9.62
N VAL A 16 -19.62 4.23 9.06
CA VAL A 16 -20.55 3.38 9.84
C VAL A 16 -19.80 2.43 10.78
N LEU A 17 -18.54 2.12 10.47
CA LEU A 17 -17.70 1.22 11.26
C LEU A 17 -16.59 1.96 12.02
N ASP A 18 -16.84 3.22 12.38
CA ASP A 18 -15.90 4.03 13.16
C ASP A 18 -16.29 4.11 14.64
N CYS A 19 -15.26 4.24 15.47
CA CYS A 19 -15.43 4.48 16.91
C CYS A 19 -16.03 5.87 17.15
N THR A 20 -17.10 5.96 17.96
CA THR A 20 -17.76 7.25 18.27
C THR A 20 -16.91 8.22 19.10
N ILE A 21 -15.72 7.80 19.57
CA ILE A 21 -14.81 8.61 20.39
C ILE A 21 -13.64 9.13 19.56
N CYS A 22 -12.91 8.24 18.88
CA CYS A 22 -11.70 8.59 18.15
C CYS A 22 -11.90 8.73 16.65
N PHE A 23 -13.09 8.40 16.13
CA PHE A 23 -13.42 8.42 14.70
C PHE A 23 -12.44 7.60 13.84
N GLY A 24 -11.88 6.53 14.43
CA GLY A 24 -11.01 5.60 13.74
C GLY A 24 -11.72 4.27 13.51
N PRO A 25 -11.26 3.46 12.54
CA PRO A 25 -11.91 2.23 12.17
C PRO A 25 -11.97 1.25 13.34
N LEU A 26 -13.12 0.62 13.52
CA LEU A 26 -13.33 -0.39 14.56
C LEU A 26 -12.50 -1.65 14.27
N ARG A 27 -11.96 -2.22 15.34
CA ARG A 27 -11.20 -3.47 15.34
C ARG A 27 -11.70 -4.34 16.48
N PRO A 28 -11.89 -5.66 16.27
CA PRO A 28 -12.15 -6.57 17.37
C PRO A 28 -11.06 -6.46 18.46
N PRO A 29 -11.42 -6.48 19.76
CA PRO A 29 -12.78 -6.48 20.29
C PRO A 29 -13.45 -5.10 20.25
N VAL A 30 -14.71 -5.09 19.82
CA VAL A 30 -15.58 -3.91 19.76
C VAL A 30 -16.56 -3.89 20.92
N PHE A 31 -16.86 -2.71 21.47
CA PHE A 31 -17.75 -2.56 22.60
C PHE A 31 -18.95 -1.68 22.28
N GLN A 32 -20.13 -2.10 22.71
CA GLN A 32 -21.42 -1.47 22.40
C GLN A 32 -22.22 -1.21 23.69
N CYS A 33 -22.87 -0.06 23.79
CA CYS A 33 -23.80 0.22 24.89
C CYS A 33 -25.22 -0.27 24.58
N VAL A 34 -26.12 -0.21 25.57
CA VAL A 34 -27.50 -0.74 25.48
C VAL A 34 -28.37 -0.13 24.38
N VAL A 35 -28.05 1.08 23.90
CA VAL A 35 -28.77 1.74 22.78
C VAL A 35 -28.01 1.69 21.46
N GLY A 36 -26.81 1.10 21.45
CA GLY A 36 -26.10 0.80 20.21
C GLY A 36 -24.90 1.69 19.87
N HIS A 37 -24.49 2.66 20.69
CA HIS A 37 -23.22 3.39 20.48
C HIS A 37 -22.04 2.43 20.58
N VAL A 38 -21.08 2.57 19.67
CA VAL A 38 -19.98 1.62 19.52
C VAL A 38 -18.63 2.31 19.67
N ILE A 39 -17.72 1.70 20.42
CA ILE A 39 -16.37 2.19 20.66
C ILE A 39 -15.33 1.08 20.46
N CYS A 40 -14.11 1.49 20.11
CA CYS A 40 -12.98 0.58 19.98
C CYS A 40 -12.34 0.24 21.35
N SER A 41 -11.63 -0.89 21.41
CA SER A 41 -10.93 -1.33 22.62
C SER A 41 -9.99 -0.27 23.24
N PRO A 42 -9.15 0.46 22.47
CA PRO A 42 -8.32 1.52 23.03
C PRO A 42 -9.11 2.64 23.72
N CYS A 43 -10.25 3.04 23.15
CA CYS A 43 -11.10 4.07 23.76
C CYS A 43 -11.84 3.53 24.99
N HIS A 44 -12.34 2.30 24.94
CA HIS A 44 -12.95 1.63 26.09
C HIS A 44 -11.97 1.54 27.27
N GLY A 45 -10.70 1.21 27.01
CA GLY A 45 -9.65 1.15 28.03
C GLY A 45 -9.33 2.50 28.69
N LYS A 46 -9.61 3.62 28.00
CA LYS A 46 -9.38 4.99 28.49
C LYS A 46 -10.59 5.62 29.17
N LEU A 47 -11.73 4.95 29.23
CA LEU A 47 -12.92 5.49 29.90
C LEU A 47 -12.68 5.60 31.40
N ILE A 48 -12.92 6.80 31.94
CA ILE A 48 -12.88 7.07 33.38
C ILE A 48 -14.11 6.46 34.07
N ASN A 49 -15.30 6.68 33.50
CA ASN A 49 -16.54 6.05 33.94
C ASN A 49 -16.91 4.91 32.99
N LYS A 50 -16.93 3.67 33.50
CA LYS A 50 -17.32 2.47 32.75
C LYS A 50 -18.77 2.06 32.94
N GLU A 51 -19.48 2.65 33.91
CA GLU A 51 -20.87 2.31 34.24
C GLU A 51 -21.87 2.98 33.29
N ASN A 52 -21.46 4.06 32.60
CA ASN A 52 -22.33 4.82 31.71
C ASN A 52 -21.74 4.93 30.30
N CYS A 53 -22.61 4.95 29.31
CA CYS A 53 -22.25 5.32 27.95
C CYS A 53 -21.84 6.81 27.91
N ASN A 54 -20.70 7.13 27.30
CA ASN A 54 -20.24 8.51 27.19
C ASN A 54 -21.00 9.34 26.14
N THR A 55 -21.76 8.70 25.24
CA THR A 55 -22.54 9.39 24.19
C THR A 55 -23.98 9.67 24.64
N CYS A 56 -24.67 8.71 25.27
CA CYS A 56 -26.06 8.89 25.71
C CYS A 56 -26.26 8.96 27.24
N SER A 57 -25.20 8.84 28.02
CA SER A 57 -25.22 8.88 29.49
C SER A 57 -26.03 7.78 30.20
N LEU A 58 -26.63 6.85 29.46
CA LEU A 58 -27.39 5.72 30.03
C LEU A 58 -26.47 4.74 30.79
N PRO A 59 -26.98 4.14 31.89
CA PRO A 59 -26.24 3.15 32.66
C PRO A 59 -26.12 1.81 31.90
N GLY A 60 -25.20 0.96 32.37
CA GLY A 60 -24.90 -0.35 31.77
C GLY A 60 -23.64 -0.37 30.90
N GLY A 61 -22.94 0.77 30.81
CA GLY A 61 -21.61 0.86 30.21
C GLY A 61 -21.54 0.41 28.76
N TYR A 62 -20.37 -0.12 28.41
CA TYR A 62 -20.06 -0.69 27.10
C TYR A 62 -19.69 -2.18 27.26
N ASN A 63 -20.39 -3.06 26.56
CA ASN A 63 -20.17 -4.50 26.59
C ASN A 63 -19.59 -4.99 25.26
N ARG A 64 -18.77 -6.04 25.30
CA ARG A 64 -18.18 -6.60 24.06
C ARG A 64 -19.29 -7.09 23.13
N CYS A 65 -19.31 -6.58 21.89
CA CYS A 65 -20.26 -6.97 20.88
C CYS A 65 -19.67 -8.06 19.98
N ASN A 66 -19.87 -9.32 20.37
CA ASN A 66 -19.38 -10.48 19.61
C ASN A 66 -19.95 -10.56 18.18
N ALA A 67 -21.14 -9.99 17.95
CA ALA A 67 -21.73 -9.93 16.62
C ALA A 67 -20.93 -8.99 15.69
N LEU A 68 -20.58 -7.78 16.18
CA LEU A 68 -19.74 -6.85 15.43
C LEU A 68 -18.32 -7.38 15.23
N ASP A 69 -17.75 -8.05 16.23
CA ASP A 69 -16.44 -8.72 16.08
C ASP A 69 -16.46 -9.69 14.89
N LYS A 70 -17.44 -10.60 14.85
CA LYS A 70 -17.59 -11.58 13.75
C LYS A 70 -17.85 -10.93 12.39
N ILE A 71 -18.64 -9.86 12.36
CA ILE A 71 -18.87 -9.10 11.13
C ILE A 71 -17.54 -8.53 10.63
N LEU A 72 -16.79 -7.81 11.47
CA LEU A 72 -15.51 -7.21 11.10
C LEU A 72 -14.46 -8.24 10.68
N GLU A 73 -14.41 -9.41 11.34
CA GLU A 73 -13.54 -10.54 10.96
C GLU A 73 -13.92 -11.11 9.58
N SER A 74 -15.19 -11.09 9.20
CA SER A 74 -15.65 -11.58 7.89
C SER A 74 -15.44 -10.58 6.74
N LEU A 75 -15.30 -9.29 7.04
CA LEU A 75 -15.16 -8.22 6.05
C LEU A 75 -13.74 -8.18 5.47
N HIS A 76 -13.59 -8.75 4.28
CA HIS A 76 -12.36 -8.71 3.51
C HIS A 76 -12.49 -7.77 2.32
N ILE A 77 -11.61 -6.79 2.23
CA ILE A 77 -11.59 -5.78 1.17
C ILE A 77 -10.43 -6.10 0.22
N PRO A 78 -10.66 -6.17 -1.10
CA PRO A 78 -9.58 -6.32 -2.06
C PRO A 78 -8.68 -5.08 -2.03
N CYS A 79 -7.37 -5.29 -2.19
CA CYS A 79 -6.43 -4.18 -2.31
C CYS A 79 -6.80 -3.24 -3.47
N ALA A 80 -6.68 -1.93 -3.26
CA ALA A 80 -6.89 -0.92 -4.30
C ALA A 80 -5.94 -1.10 -5.50
N ASN A 81 -4.78 -1.74 -5.29
CA ASN A 81 -3.78 -2.02 -6.31
C ASN A 81 -4.03 -3.34 -7.07
N VAL A 82 -5.27 -3.86 -7.07
CA VAL A 82 -5.63 -5.05 -7.86
C VAL A 82 -5.33 -4.87 -9.35
N THR A 83 -5.49 -3.66 -9.87
CA THR A 83 -5.16 -3.30 -11.26
C THR A 83 -3.66 -3.40 -11.56
N TYR A 84 -2.82 -3.35 -10.53
CA TYR A 84 -1.36 -3.48 -10.62
C TYR A 84 -0.89 -4.88 -10.19
N GLY A 85 -1.81 -5.83 -10.02
CA GLY A 85 -1.52 -7.24 -9.77
C GLY A 85 -1.63 -7.69 -8.31
N CYS A 86 -2.06 -6.83 -7.39
CA CYS A 86 -2.25 -7.25 -6.01
C CYS A 86 -3.46 -8.19 -5.88
N THR A 87 -3.24 -9.43 -5.42
CA THR A 87 -4.32 -10.39 -5.18
C THR A 87 -4.74 -10.47 -3.71
N VAL A 88 -4.11 -9.66 -2.84
CA VAL A 88 -4.37 -9.67 -1.39
C VAL A 88 -5.75 -9.10 -1.11
N LYS A 89 -6.47 -9.77 -0.22
CA LYS A 89 -7.67 -9.24 0.44
C LYS A 89 -7.35 -9.14 1.93
N THR A 90 -7.55 -7.95 2.50
CA THR A 90 -7.24 -7.69 3.91
C THR A 90 -8.52 -7.50 4.70
N HIS A 91 -8.46 -7.65 6.03
CA HIS A 91 -9.56 -7.19 6.86
C HIS A 91 -9.80 -5.69 6.63
N TYR A 92 -11.05 -5.25 6.73
CA TYR A 92 -11.46 -3.85 6.54
C TYR A 92 -10.53 -2.87 7.29
N HIS A 93 -10.21 -3.17 8.54
CA HIS A 93 -9.45 -2.29 9.42
C HIS A 93 -7.93 -2.30 9.17
N GLU A 94 -7.45 -3.11 8.24
CA GLU A 94 -6.05 -3.25 7.84
C GLU A 94 -5.76 -2.69 6.44
N VAL A 95 -6.80 -2.27 5.70
CA VAL A 95 -6.67 -1.80 4.30
C VAL A 95 -5.62 -0.69 4.16
N GLU A 96 -5.64 0.30 5.05
CA GLU A 96 -4.66 1.39 5.02
C GLU A 96 -3.24 0.93 5.31
N ASN A 97 -3.08 -0.02 6.25
CA ASN A 97 -1.76 -0.54 6.61
C ASN A 97 -1.17 -1.33 5.44
N HIS A 98 -1.98 -2.17 4.80
CA HIS A 98 -1.56 -2.86 3.58
C HIS A 98 -1.26 -1.89 2.45
N GLY A 99 -2.08 -0.84 2.26
CA GLY A 99 -1.85 0.16 1.22
C GLY A 99 -0.47 0.84 1.32
N LYS A 100 0.01 1.10 2.54
CA LYS A 100 1.33 1.72 2.79
C LYS A 100 2.51 0.81 2.46
N SER A 101 2.35 -0.50 2.53
CA SER A 101 3.41 -1.49 2.32
C SER A 101 3.14 -2.42 1.13
N CYS A 102 2.16 -2.09 0.30
CA CYS A 102 1.75 -2.92 -0.82
C CYS A 102 2.86 -2.91 -1.89
N PRO A 103 3.48 -4.06 -2.22
CA PRO A 103 4.51 -4.11 -3.26
C PRO A 103 3.94 -3.92 -4.67
N HIS A 104 2.61 -3.87 -4.81
CA HIS A 104 1.95 -3.56 -6.07
C HIS A 104 1.49 -2.09 -6.14
N ALA A 105 1.91 -1.24 -5.21
CA ALA A 105 1.69 0.20 -5.35
C ALA A 105 2.24 0.69 -6.70
N PRO A 106 1.54 1.62 -7.38
CA PRO A 106 1.96 2.07 -8.70
C PRO A 106 3.32 2.78 -8.63
N CYS A 107 4.20 2.45 -9.58
CA CYS A 107 5.40 3.21 -9.85
C CYS A 107 5.07 4.37 -10.81
N PHE A 108 5.69 5.52 -10.57
CA PHE A 108 5.53 6.73 -11.38
C PHE A 108 6.74 6.94 -12.28
N CYS A 109 6.53 7.47 -13.49
CA CYS A 109 7.64 7.84 -14.36
C CYS A 109 8.41 9.04 -13.78
N PRO A 110 9.75 8.98 -13.70
CA PRO A 110 10.56 10.08 -13.17
C PRO A 110 10.81 11.21 -14.19
N GLU A 111 10.38 11.05 -15.45
CA GLU A 111 10.57 12.08 -16.48
C GLU A 111 9.65 13.28 -16.22
N PRO A 112 10.19 14.52 -16.13
CA PRO A 112 9.38 15.70 -15.91
C PRO A 112 8.25 15.85 -16.94
N GLY A 113 7.02 16.04 -16.45
CA GLY A 113 5.84 16.19 -17.30
C GLY A 113 5.22 14.88 -17.81
N CYS A 114 5.80 13.71 -17.48
CA CYS A 114 5.18 12.42 -17.73
C CYS A 114 4.28 12.00 -16.56
N ASN A 115 3.00 11.75 -16.84
CA ASN A 115 2.02 11.36 -15.81
C ASN A 115 1.77 9.84 -15.76
N PHE A 116 2.70 9.04 -16.27
CA PHE A 116 2.55 7.58 -16.26
C PHE A 116 2.57 7.04 -14.82
N ALA A 117 1.61 6.16 -14.52
CA ALA A 117 1.52 5.39 -13.29
C ALA A 117 1.11 3.95 -13.63
N GLY A 118 1.83 2.95 -13.10
CA GLY A 118 1.57 1.55 -13.41
C GLY A 118 2.37 0.58 -12.57
N SER A 119 2.24 -0.72 -12.84
CA SER A 119 3.12 -1.73 -12.22
C SER A 119 4.58 -1.50 -12.63
N THR A 120 5.53 -2.07 -11.87
CA THR A 120 6.96 -1.98 -12.19
C THR A 120 7.29 -2.51 -13.59
N VAL A 121 6.62 -3.58 -14.03
CA VAL A 121 6.74 -4.14 -15.39
C VAL A 121 6.22 -3.16 -16.44
N ALA A 122 5.05 -2.56 -16.20
CA ALA A 122 4.47 -1.59 -17.10
C ALA A 122 5.34 -0.32 -17.19
N LEU A 123 5.94 0.12 -16.08
CA LEU A 123 6.88 1.24 -16.07
C LEU A 123 8.11 0.93 -16.91
N LEU A 124 8.72 -0.26 -16.77
CA LEU A 124 9.87 -0.64 -17.59
C LEU A 124 9.54 -0.57 -19.09
N ALA A 125 8.41 -1.14 -19.50
CA ALA A 125 7.94 -1.09 -20.89
C ALA A 125 7.65 0.35 -21.36
N HIS A 126 7.09 1.19 -20.49
CA HIS A 126 6.86 2.61 -20.78
C HIS A 126 8.17 3.37 -21.00
N LEU A 127 9.19 3.13 -20.17
CA LEU A 127 10.49 3.82 -20.30
C LEU A 127 11.22 3.41 -21.58
N THR A 128 11.24 2.12 -21.92
CA THR A 128 11.97 1.61 -23.08
C THR A 128 11.20 1.74 -24.39
N GLY A 129 9.86 1.76 -24.35
CA GLY A 129 9.02 1.90 -25.54
C GLY A 129 8.47 3.30 -25.76
N GLY A 130 8.00 3.97 -24.70
CA GLY A 130 7.38 5.30 -24.75
C GLY A 130 8.41 6.42 -24.81
N HIS A 131 9.39 6.42 -23.90
CA HIS A 131 10.50 7.38 -23.95
C HIS A 131 11.66 6.91 -24.84
N MET A 132 11.63 5.65 -25.29
CA MET A 132 12.71 5.00 -26.04
C MET A 132 14.08 5.12 -25.36
N TRP A 133 14.12 5.10 -24.03
CA TRP A 133 15.39 5.13 -23.33
C TRP A 133 16.20 3.87 -23.64
N PRO A 134 17.52 4.02 -23.90
CA PRO A 134 18.36 2.87 -24.14
C PRO A 134 18.34 1.96 -22.92
N SER A 135 18.32 0.64 -23.18
CA SER A 135 18.22 -0.36 -22.13
C SER A 135 19.25 -1.47 -22.29
N THR A 136 19.62 -2.10 -21.18
CA THR A 136 20.50 -3.26 -21.17
C THR A 136 20.02 -4.27 -20.14
N GLU A 137 19.90 -5.51 -20.58
CA GLU A 137 19.57 -6.65 -19.71
C GLU A 137 20.82 -7.07 -18.91
N LEU A 138 20.66 -7.27 -17.60
CA LEU A 138 21.73 -7.64 -16.67
C LEU A 138 21.63 -9.08 -16.16
N GLU A 139 22.79 -9.71 -16.01
CA GLU A 139 22.99 -10.95 -15.27
C GLU A 139 23.83 -10.72 -14.00
N TYR A 140 23.67 -11.59 -12.99
CA TYR A 140 24.44 -11.48 -11.75
C TYR A 140 25.93 -11.72 -12.00
N ASN A 141 26.78 -10.96 -11.27
CA ASN A 141 28.24 -11.07 -11.30
C ASN A 141 28.88 -10.80 -12.67
N VAL A 142 28.21 -10.05 -13.53
CA VAL A 142 28.76 -9.61 -14.83
C VAL A 142 29.29 -8.18 -14.73
N LYS A 143 30.49 -7.96 -15.29
CA LYS A 143 31.02 -6.61 -15.49
C LYS A 143 30.31 -5.96 -16.66
N LEU A 144 29.54 -4.91 -16.38
CA LEU A 144 28.90 -4.10 -17.40
C LEU A 144 29.79 -2.91 -17.80
N THR A 145 29.86 -2.63 -19.10
CA THR A 145 30.46 -1.39 -19.62
C THR A 145 29.37 -0.58 -20.31
N LEU A 146 29.17 0.66 -19.87
CA LEU A 146 28.20 1.59 -20.45
C LEU A 146 28.93 2.77 -21.10
N GLU A 147 28.43 3.20 -22.24
CA GLU A 147 28.90 4.41 -22.88
C GLU A 147 28.32 5.64 -22.16
N VAL A 148 29.17 6.60 -21.80
CA VAL A 148 28.75 7.81 -21.10
C VAL A 148 28.14 8.79 -22.10
N LYS A 149 26.83 8.67 -22.32
CA LYS A 149 26.01 9.59 -23.11
C LYS A 149 25.05 10.34 -22.20
N ALA A 150 24.93 11.65 -22.39
CA ALA A 150 24.00 12.47 -21.61
C ALA A 150 22.56 11.93 -21.75
N GLY A 151 21.87 11.76 -20.63
CA GLY A 151 20.53 11.17 -20.59
C GLY A 151 20.42 10.02 -19.59
N VAL A 152 19.32 9.25 -19.70
CA VAL A 152 19.02 8.11 -18.83
C VAL A 152 19.19 6.80 -19.60
N HIS A 153 19.81 5.83 -18.96
CA HIS A 153 19.95 4.45 -19.44
C HIS A 153 19.30 3.50 -18.46
N VAL A 154 18.47 2.59 -18.96
CA VAL A 154 17.74 1.62 -18.14
C VAL A 154 18.52 0.31 -18.03
N LEU A 155 18.80 -0.12 -16.82
CA LEU A 155 19.38 -1.44 -16.56
C LEU A 155 18.33 -2.32 -15.91
N HIS A 156 17.96 -3.40 -16.58
CA HIS A 156 16.87 -4.25 -16.09
C HIS A 156 17.27 -5.72 -16.15
N ARG A 157 16.47 -6.54 -15.49
CA ARG A 157 16.53 -8.00 -15.63
C ARG A 157 15.32 -8.44 -16.43
N ARG A 158 15.41 -9.58 -17.11
CA ARG A 158 14.41 -10.07 -18.06
C ARG A 158 12.97 -9.78 -17.65
N ASP A 159 12.59 -10.08 -16.41
CA ASP A 159 11.25 -9.77 -15.86
C ASP A 159 11.24 -9.62 -14.33
N ARG A 160 12.32 -9.12 -13.71
CA ARG A 160 12.42 -9.05 -12.24
C ARG A 160 12.73 -7.64 -11.75
N SER A 161 12.02 -7.21 -10.71
CA SER A 161 12.48 -6.14 -9.82
C SER A 161 13.78 -6.56 -9.10
N PRO A 162 14.58 -5.59 -8.64
CA PRO A 162 14.56 -4.19 -9.06
C PRO A 162 15.16 -3.98 -10.46
N PHE A 163 14.86 -2.84 -11.07
CA PHE A 163 15.63 -2.30 -12.20
C PHE A 163 16.27 -0.97 -11.81
N PHE A 164 17.26 -0.52 -12.57
CA PHE A 164 18.03 0.67 -12.26
C PHE A 164 17.96 1.69 -13.39
N LEU A 165 17.93 2.97 -13.03
CA LEU A 165 18.05 4.09 -13.94
C LEU A 165 19.40 4.74 -13.70
N VAL A 166 20.25 4.76 -14.73
CA VAL A 166 21.55 5.41 -14.68
C VAL A 166 21.44 6.71 -15.48
N LYS A 167 21.56 7.86 -14.81
CA LYS A 167 21.54 9.17 -15.45
C LYS A 167 22.95 9.74 -15.53
N PHE A 168 23.41 9.98 -16.75
CA PHE A 168 24.65 10.71 -16.99
C PHE A 168 24.34 12.18 -17.27
N THR A 169 24.95 13.06 -16.49
CA THR A 169 24.79 14.51 -16.61
C THR A 169 26.16 15.14 -16.82
N PRO A 170 26.36 15.93 -17.90
CA PRO A 170 27.59 16.69 -18.08
C PRO A 170 27.81 17.63 -16.89
N ALA A 171 29.01 17.61 -16.32
CA ALA A 171 29.42 18.51 -15.26
C ALA A 171 30.35 19.60 -15.82
N PRO A 172 30.38 20.80 -15.22
CA PRO A 172 31.30 21.84 -15.64
C PRO A 172 32.76 21.35 -15.56
N PRO A 173 33.66 21.83 -16.43
CA PRO A 173 35.09 21.58 -16.27
C PRO A 173 35.57 22.00 -14.86
N PRO A 174 36.45 21.22 -14.19
CA PRO A 174 37.18 20.05 -14.69
C PRO A 174 36.48 18.69 -14.46
N TYR A 175 35.20 18.66 -14.05
CA TYR A 175 34.57 17.48 -13.45
C TYR A 175 34.03 16.43 -14.44
N GLY A 176 34.04 16.70 -15.75
CA GLY A 176 33.65 15.71 -16.77
C GLY A 176 32.16 15.39 -16.75
N ASN A 177 31.79 14.16 -16.35
CA ASN A 177 30.40 13.71 -16.27
C ASN A 177 30.08 13.18 -14.87
N ALA A 178 28.91 13.55 -14.34
CA ALA A 178 28.34 12.95 -13.14
C ALA A 178 27.39 11.82 -13.52
N ALA A 179 27.42 10.72 -12.76
CA ALA A 179 26.48 9.63 -12.89
C ALA A 179 25.67 9.51 -11.60
N SER A 180 24.34 9.40 -11.71
CA SER A 180 23.48 8.99 -10.61
C SER A 180 22.79 7.68 -10.96
N VAL A 181 22.59 6.83 -9.95
CA VAL A 181 21.89 5.54 -10.09
C VAL A 181 20.68 5.56 -9.17
N LEU A 182 19.50 5.36 -9.75
CA LEU A 182 18.25 5.22 -9.03
C LEU A 182 17.80 3.75 -9.12
N CYS A 183 17.60 3.11 -7.98
CA CYS A 183 16.98 1.79 -7.90
C CYS A 183 15.46 1.94 -7.90
N VAL A 184 14.76 1.24 -8.77
CA VAL A 184 13.31 1.11 -8.76
C VAL A 184 12.98 -0.28 -8.24
N ASP A 185 12.67 -0.33 -6.95
CA ASP A 185 12.33 -1.55 -6.21
C ASP A 185 11.00 -1.39 -5.48
N PRO A 186 9.92 -2.01 -5.95
CA PRO A 186 8.63 -1.98 -5.26
C PRO A 186 8.64 -2.75 -3.93
N ASP A 187 9.58 -3.68 -3.73
CA ASP A 187 9.63 -4.56 -2.56
C ASP A 187 10.49 -3.97 -1.42
N ALA A 188 11.33 -2.97 -1.71
CA ALA A 188 12.25 -2.36 -0.74
C ALA A 188 11.55 -1.67 0.44
N ALA A 189 10.30 -1.21 0.27
CA ALA A 189 9.50 -0.62 1.34
C ALA A 189 8.91 -1.65 2.31
N ALA A 190 8.81 -2.92 1.91
CA ALA A 190 8.29 -4.00 2.76
C ALA A 190 9.37 -4.59 3.70
N THR A 191 10.64 -4.30 3.44
CA THR A 191 11.77 -4.69 4.28
C THR A 191 12.12 -3.58 5.27
N THR A 192 11.24 -3.30 6.22
CA THR A 192 11.66 -2.68 7.48
C THR A 192 11.83 -3.79 8.51
N GLU A 193 13.11 -4.15 8.70
CA GLU A 193 13.76 -4.83 9.84
C GLU A 193 12.89 -5.72 10.74
N LYS A 194 13.18 -7.02 10.71
CA LYS A 194 12.79 -8.02 11.71
C LYS A 194 13.95 -8.30 12.64
#